data_AF-A0A1E4FTN8-F1
#
_entry.id   AF-A0A1E4FTN8-F1
#
_cell.length_a   1.000
_cell.length_b   1.000
_cell.length_c   1.000
_cell.angle_alpha   90.00
_cell.angle_beta   90.00
_cell.angle_gamma   90.00
#
_symmetry.space_group_name_H-M   'P 1'
#
loop_
_entity.id
_entity.type
_entity.pdbx_description
1 polymer ?
#
loop_
_entity_poly.entity_id
_entity_poly.type
_entity_poly.pdbx_seq_one_letter_code
_entity_poly.pdbx_strand_id
1 'polypeptide(L)' 'MLELAAIWTIIALVLVWFWRDEQARRRQRLLVRARYYATAPSYRHRGPALPPLPTAARPRGGLSASQRKFLENWRDSRR' A
#
# COMPACT_ATOMS: atom_id res chain seq x y z
N MET A 1 -41.76 25.48 -3.60
CA MET A 1 -40.32 25.58 -3.23
C MET A 1 -39.93 24.55 -2.16
N LEU A 2 -40.69 24.44 -1.05
CA LEU A 2 -40.40 23.46 0.01
C LEU A 2 -40.60 22.00 -0.43
N GLU A 3 -41.52 21.71 -1.36
CA GLU A 3 -41.77 20.33 -1.81
C GLU A 3 -40.56 19.71 -2.52
N LEU A 4 -39.84 20.50 -3.33
CA LEU A 4 -38.60 20.07 -3.97
C LEU A 4 -37.51 19.75 -2.94
N ALA A 5 -37.40 20.58 -1.90
CA ALA A 5 -36.44 20.33 -0.83
C ALA A 5 -36.74 19.03 -0.08
N ALA A 6 -38.02 18.73 0.18
CA ALA A 6 -38.43 17.49 0.84
C ALA A 6 -38.13 16.24 0.01
N ILE A 7 -38.30 16.32 -1.32
CA ILE A 7 -37.94 15.20 -2.21
C ILE A 7 -36.43 14.95 -2.17
N TRP A 8 -35.63 16.02 -2.28
CA TRP A 8 -34.17 15.91 -2.24
C TRP A 8 -33.64 15.41 -0.89
N THR A 9 -34.26 15.78 0.23
CA THR A 9 -33.83 15.27 1.55
C THR A 9 -34.09 13.77 1.68
N ILE A 10 -35.25 13.28 1.21
CA ILE A 10 -35.55 11.84 1.20
C ILE A 10 -34.54 11.10 0.32
N ILE A 11 -34.27 11.59 -0.89
CA ILE A 11 -33.29 10.99 -1.80
C ILE A 11 -31.90 10.95 -1.16
N ALA A 12 -31.44 12.07 -0.59
CA ALA A 12 -30.15 12.14 0.06
C ALA A 12 -30.05 11.19 1.26
N LEU A 13 -31.11 11.12 2.08
CA LEU A 13 -31.19 10.22 3.23
C LEU A 13 -31.07 8.76 2.80
N VAL A 14 -31.82 8.35 1.77
CA VAL A 14 -31.80 6.99 1.23
C VAL A 14 -30.42 6.66 0.64
N LEU A 15 -29.81 7.57 -0.12
CA LEU A 15 -28.47 7.37 -0.68
C LEU A 15 -27.40 7.21 0.40
N VAL A 16 -27.41 8.07 1.42
CA VAL A 16 -26.47 8.01 2.55
C VAL A 16 -26.67 6.72 3.33
N TRP A 17 -27.91 6.33 3.60
CA TRP A 17 -28.23 5.08 4.30
C TRP A 17 -27.76 3.86 3.51
N PHE A 18 -28.05 3.81 2.20
CA PHE A 18 -27.63 2.72 1.32
C PHE A 18 -26.11 2.61 1.24
N TRP A 19 -25.40 3.72 1.08
CA TRP A 19 -23.94 3.73 1.07
C TRP A 19 -23.36 3.26 2.40
N ARG A 20 -23.93 3.70 3.52
CA ARG A 20 -23.53 3.26 4.86
C ARG A 20 -23.76 1.76 5.06
N ASP A 21 -24.91 1.24 4.64
CA ASP A 21 -25.25 -0.19 4.73
C ASP A 21 -24.29 -1.03 3.90
N GLU A 22 -24.01 -0.61 2.67
CA GLU A 22 -23.08 -1.28 1.77
C GLU A 22 -21.65 -1.28 2.34
N GLN A 23 -21.21 -0.17 2.93
CA GLN A 23 -19.91 -0.10 3.63
C GLN A 23 -19.87 -1.01 4.86
N ALA A 24 -20.96 -1.10 5.63
CA ALA A 24 -21.04 -2.01 6.78
C ALA A 24 -20.92 -3.48 6.33
N ARG A 25 -21.61 -3.88 5.26
CA ARG A 25 -21.52 -5.21 4.66
C ARG A 25 -20.11 -5.51 4.14
N ARG A 26 -19.44 -4.54 3.50
CA ARG A 26 -18.05 -4.69 3.04
C ARG A 26 -17.08 -4.95 4.20
N ARG A 27 -17.22 -4.21 5.31
CA ARG A 27 -16.39 -4.41 6.51
C ARG A 27 -16.58 -5.80 7.11
N GLN A 28 -17.82 -6.29 7.18
CA GLN A 28 -18.10 -7.63 7.69
C GLN A 28 -17.42 -8.73 6.85
N ARG A 29 -17.44 -8.61 5.51
CA ARG A 29 -16.74 -9.56 4.62
C ARG A 29 -15.23 -9.59 4.86
N LEU A 30 -14.62 -8.43 5.11
CA LEU A 30 -13.20 -8.34 5.45
C LEU A 30 -12.89 -8.97 6.82
N LEU A 31 -13.75 -8.74 7.82
CA LEU A 31 -13.59 -9.34 9.15
C LEU A 31 -13.70 -10.87 9.13
N VAL A 32 -14.62 -11.43 8.32
CA VAL A 32 -14.73 -12.88 8.14
C VAL A 32 -13.45 -13.46 7.54
N ARG A 33 -12.90 -12.81 6.51
CA ARG A 33 -11.61 -13.21 5.92
C ARG A 33 -10.46 -13.05 6.90
N ALA A 34 -10.41 -11.94 7.64
CA ALA A 34 -9.38 -11.69 8.65
C ALA A 34 -9.38 -12.75 9.75
N ARG A 35 -10.55 -13.19 10.22
CA ARG A 35 -10.67 -14.30 11.19
C ARG A 35 -10.09 -15.59 10.63
N TYR A 36 -10.39 -15.94 9.38
CA TYR A 36 -9.83 -17.11 8.71
C TYR A 36 -8.29 -17.06 8.64
N TYR A 37 -7.72 -15.90 8.30
CA TYR A 37 -6.27 -15.73 8.27
C TYR A 37 -5.61 -15.64 9.65
N ALA A 38 -6.30 -15.12 10.66
CA ALA A 38 -5.80 -15.07 12.04
C ALA A 38 -5.69 -16.46 12.67
N THR A 39 -6.61 -17.37 12.31
CA THR A 39 -6.55 -18.77 12.75
C THR A 39 -5.72 -19.67 11.82
N ALA A 40 -5.25 -19.15 10.69
CA ALA A 40 -4.46 -19.93 9.76
C ALA A 40 -3.08 -20.24 10.38
N PRO A 41 -2.59 -21.49 10.33
CA PRO A 41 -1.28 -21.84 10.84
C PRO A 41 -0.19 -21.01 10.15
N SER A 42 0.64 -20.33 10.94
CA SER A 42 1.74 -19.45 10.51
C SER A 42 2.78 -20.10 9.59
N TYR A 43 2.73 -21.43 9.43
CA TYR A 43 3.70 -22.21 8.68
C TYR A 43 3.52 -22.21 7.15
N ARG A 44 2.36 -21.78 6.62
CA ARG A 44 2.10 -21.88 5.16
C ARG A 44 2.65 -20.72 4.32
N HIS A 45 3.19 -19.67 4.93
CA HIS A 45 3.71 -18.50 4.21
C HIS A 45 5.19 -18.22 4.50
N ARG A 46 6.05 -19.23 4.41
CA ARG A 46 7.44 -18.97 4.04
C ARG A 46 7.48 -18.88 2.53
N GLY A 47 7.43 -17.66 1.99
CA GLY A 47 7.83 -17.43 0.61
C GLY A 47 9.23 -18.02 0.38
N PRO A 48 9.58 -18.42 -0.85
CA PRO A 48 10.93 -18.91 -1.13
C PRO A 48 11.94 -17.90 -0.61
N ALA A 49 12.89 -18.36 0.20
CA ALA A 49 13.93 -17.49 0.75
C ALA A 49 14.57 -16.73 -0.41
N LEU A 50 14.45 -15.40 -0.39
CA LEU A 50 15.12 -14.55 -1.37
C LEU A 50 16.62 -14.89 -1.31
N PRO A 51 17.27 -15.24 -2.44
CA PRO A 51 18.69 -15.45 -2.44
C PRO A 51 19.38 -14.18 -1.92
N PRO A 52 20.47 -14.31 -1.14
CA PRO A 52 21.19 -13.14 -0.65
C PRO A 52 21.57 -12.24 -1.83
N LEU A 53 21.30 -10.94 -1.69
CA LEU A 53 21.69 -9.94 -2.68
C LEU A 53 23.19 -10.12 -2.96
N PRO A 54 23.64 -10.16 -4.24
CA PRO A 54 25.06 -10.25 -4.53
C PRO A 54 25.76 -9.04 -3.91
N THR A 55 26.60 -9.30 -2.91
CA THR A 55 27.44 -8.28 -2.29
C THR A 55 28.34 -7.74 -3.39
N ALA A 56 28.14 -6.48 -3.79
CA ALA A 56 28.98 -5.85 -4.79
C ALA A 56 30.45 -6.01 -4.39
N ALA A 57 31.24 -6.69 -5.21
CA ALA A 57 32.65 -6.92 -4.95
C ALA A 57 33.34 -5.57 -4.75
N ARG A 58 33.75 -5.28 -3.51
CA ARG A 58 34.40 -4.02 -3.17
C ARG A 58 35.77 -3.99 -3.86
N PRO A 59 36.04 -3.06 -4.79
CA PRO A 59 37.35 -2.97 -5.42
C PRO A 59 38.40 -2.68 -4.34
N ARG A 60 39.45 -3.51 -4.26
CA ARG A 60 40.53 -3.39 -3.26
C ARG A 60 41.32 -2.08 -3.34
N GLY A 61 41.15 -1.30 -4.41
CA GLY A 61 41.89 -0.07 -4.72
C GLY A 61 41.09 1.23 -4.64
N GLY A 62 39.93 1.25 -3.96
CA GLY A 62 39.09 2.44 -3.87
C GLY A 62 38.53 2.90 -5.22
N LEU A 63 37.89 4.07 -5.23
CA LEU A 63 37.35 4.68 -6.45
C LEU A 63 38.45 5.47 -7.16
N SER A 64 38.61 5.26 -8.46
CA SER A 64 39.49 6.08 -9.31
C SER A 64 39.06 7.55 -9.27
N ALA A 65 39.97 8.46 -9.64
CA ALA A 65 39.66 9.90 -9.68
C ALA A 65 38.47 10.21 -10.60
N SER A 66 38.34 9.50 -11.72
CA SER A 66 37.21 9.63 -12.65
C SER A 66 35.89 9.14 -12.04
N GLN A 67 35.92 8.00 -11.33
CA GLN A 67 34.73 7.47 -10.64
C GLN A 67 34.26 8.39 -9.52
N ARG A 68 35.19 9.06 -8.84
CA ARG A 68 34.88 10.03 -7.78
C ARG A 68 34.20 11.28 -8.32
N LYS A 69 34.75 11.86 -9.40
CA LYS A 69 34.14 12.99 -10.12
C LYS A 69 32.74 12.65 -10.63
N PHE A 70 32.55 11.44 -11.15
CA PHE A 70 31.24 10.98 -11.60
C PHE A 70 30.21 10.94 -10.44
N LEU A 71 30.60 10.37 -9.30
CA LEU A 71 29.71 10.28 -8.12
C LEU A 71 29.40 11.64 -7.51
N GLU A 72 30.34 12.58 -7.56
CA GLU A 72 30.14 13.96 -7.11
C GLU A 72 29.10 14.67 -7.99
N ASN A 73 29.28 14.66 -9.32
CA ASN A 73 28.31 15.23 -10.25
C ASN A 73 26.92 14.61 -10.13
N TRP A 74 26.86 13.29 -9.93
CA TRP A 74 25.59 12.58 -9.77
C TRP A 74 24.90 12.87 -8.44
N ARG A 75 25.65 13.26 -7.41
CA ARG A 75 25.08 13.69 -6.13
C ARG A 75 24.50 15.10 -6.24
N ASP A 76 25.21 15.99 -6.92
CA ASP A 76 24.78 17.38 -7.11
C ASP A 76 23.52 17.47 -7.98
N SER A 77 23.35 16.60 -8.97
CA SER A 77 22.14 16.56 -9.80
C SER A 77 20.88 16.03 -9.11
N ARG A 78 21.01 15.51 -7.87
CA ARG A 78 19.88 15.01 -7.07
C ARG A 78 19.53 15.89 -5.87
N ARG A 79 20.19 17.03 -5.72
CA ARG A 79 19.77 18.13 -4.82
C ARG A 79 18.99 19.17 -5.60
#